data_AF-M1GLW4-F1
#
_entry.id   AF-M1GLW4-F1
#
_cell.length_a   1.000
_cell.length_b   1.000
_cell.length_c   1.000
_cell.angle_alpha   90.00
_cell.angle_beta   90.00
_cell.angle_gamma   90.00
#
_symmetry.space_group_name_H-M   'P 1'
#
loop_
_entity.id
_entity.type
_entity.pdbx_description
1 polymer ?
#
loop_
_entity_poly.entity_id
_entity_poly.type
_entity_poly.pdbx_seq_one_letter_code
_entity_poly.pdbx_strand_id
1 'polypeptide(L)'
;MDIPFHSIKNLYLDDKAMHNLALTSSTPLDLPMVCEPRSPGFEHNKFIYGPYVTDDANQYCDPFHSILRSKHDLMKMPEGQEILSDCVNYLNRQKLVIHEEVLDFLISEWESGRSDTLFKEYIKPMPSDNGNDAIKHNAIHYRYQSILSLASNFRKLPYFYLPVFGDFRGRLYTFCSLLSYQGQDLSRGLIGFYNESEEINSEGLCYVYHYMANTFGNDKLSHDNKVSFSESIIKECLDLYENDKEKWKNLWLNKAAEPVLFLSLF
;
A
#
# COMPACT_ATOMS: atom_id res chain seq x y z
N MET A 1 -9.94 11.26 -16.64
CA MET A 1 -9.13 11.95 -17.67
C MET A 1 -7.71 11.50 -17.46
N ASP A 2 -7.18 10.67 -18.37
CA ASP A 2 -5.77 10.31 -18.37
C ASP A 2 -4.94 11.58 -18.50
N ILE A 3 -4.01 11.81 -17.56
CA ILE A 3 -3.11 12.96 -17.59
C ILE A 3 -2.13 12.71 -18.74
N PRO A 4 -2.22 13.40 -19.89
CA PRO A 4 -1.28 13.18 -20.97
C PRO A 4 0.12 13.59 -20.52
N PHE A 5 1.16 12.84 -20.89
CA PHE A 5 2.54 13.13 -20.47
C PHE A 5 2.99 14.59 -20.69
N HIS A 6 2.47 15.26 -21.73
CA HIS A 6 2.75 16.68 -22.01
C HIS A 6 2.11 17.67 -21.02
N SER A 7 1.15 17.24 -20.19
CA SER A 7 0.56 18.05 -19.12
C SER A 7 1.28 17.90 -17.77
N ILE A 8 2.22 16.96 -17.62
CA ILE A 8 3.13 16.92 -16.46
C ILE A 8 4.25 17.94 -16.71
N LYS A 9 3.88 19.20 -16.90
CA LYS A 9 4.82 20.32 -16.87
C LYS A 9 5.08 20.61 -15.40
N ASN A 10 6.23 20.13 -14.92
CA ASN A 10 6.82 20.41 -13.61
C ASN A 10 6.06 19.78 -12.42
N LEU A 11 6.29 18.49 -12.18
CA LEU A 11 6.12 17.94 -10.84
C LEU A 11 7.23 18.55 -9.96
N TYR A 12 6.95 19.70 -9.33
CA TYR A 12 7.91 20.35 -8.45
C TYR A 12 7.89 19.61 -7.10
N LEU A 13 8.95 18.85 -6.81
CA LEU A 13 9.18 18.33 -5.47
C LEU A 13 9.66 19.50 -4.62
N ASP A 14 8.85 19.93 -3.65
CA ASP A 14 9.28 20.94 -2.70
C ASP A 14 10.39 20.40 -1.79
N ASP A 15 11.07 21.31 -1.07
CA ASP A 15 12.19 20.95 -0.20
C ASP A 15 11.79 19.91 0.87
N LYS A 16 10.53 19.95 1.31
CA LYS A 16 9.98 18.99 2.28
C LYS A 16 9.85 17.60 1.66
N ALA A 17 9.32 17.49 0.44
CA ALA A 17 9.22 16.25 -0.31
C ALA A 17 10.61 15.66 -0.61
N MET A 18 11.58 16.50 -0.98
CA MET A 18 12.97 16.09 -1.19
C MET A 18 13.62 15.58 0.10
N HIS A 19 13.44 16.28 1.22
CA HIS A 19 13.91 15.83 2.53
C HIS A 19 13.27 14.48 2.92
N ASN A 20 11.95 14.37 2.75
CA ASN A 20 11.18 13.16 3.02
C ASN A 20 11.66 11.95 2.20
N LEU A 21 11.94 12.14 0.90
CA LEU A 21 12.47 11.09 0.04
C LEU A 21 13.88 10.67 0.47
N ALA A 22 14.75 11.61 0.84
CA ALA A 22 16.08 11.31 1.34
C ALA A 22 16.03 10.45 2.62
N LEU A 23 15.07 10.70 3.51
CA LEU A 23 14.86 9.87 4.71
C LEU A 23 14.47 8.42 4.37
N THR A 24 13.71 8.21 3.30
CA THR A 24 13.26 6.87 2.91
C THR A 24 14.35 5.98 2.30
N SER A 25 15.52 6.55 1.94
CA SER A 25 16.59 5.86 1.19
C SER A 25 16.11 5.08 -0.04
N SER A 26 14.95 5.47 -0.59
CA SER A 26 14.29 4.75 -1.68
C SER A 26 14.86 5.18 -3.02
N THR A 27 15.11 4.22 -3.91
CA THR A 27 15.43 4.55 -5.29
C THR A 27 14.16 4.91 -6.04
N PRO A 28 14.22 5.65 -7.15
CA PRO A 28 13.04 5.91 -7.98
C PRO A 28 12.29 4.64 -8.43
N LEU A 29 12.98 3.49 -8.46
CA LEU A 29 12.42 2.19 -8.80
C LEU A 29 11.61 1.56 -7.65
N ASP A 30 11.80 2.03 -6.41
CA ASP A 30 11.07 1.54 -5.24
C ASP A 30 9.81 2.40 -4.95
N LEU A 31 9.65 3.51 -5.67
CA LEU A 31 8.55 4.45 -5.50
C LEU A 31 7.33 4.05 -6.36
N PRO A 32 6.10 4.34 -5.91
CA PRO A 32 4.92 4.20 -6.75
C PRO A 32 5.00 5.07 -8.01
N MET A 33 4.44 4.58 -9.11
CA MET A 33 4.41 5.31 -10.37
C MET A 33 3.26 6.32 -10.38
N VAL A 34 3.53 7.54 -10.87
CA VAL A 34 2.51 8.60 -11.01
C VAL A 34 1.80 8.58 -12.37
N CYS A 35 2.13 7.60 -13.21
CA CYS A 35 1.52 7.34 -14.51
C CYS A 35 1.39 5.83 -14.71
N GLU A 36 0.51 5.42 -15.63
CA GLU A 36 0.25 4.00 -15.89
C GLU A 36 1.56 3.28 -16.30
N PRO A 37 1.89 2.15 -15.66
CA PRO A 37 3.04 1.34 -16.05
C PRO A 37 2.91 0.82 -17.49
N ARG A 38 4.05 0.68 -18.18
CA ARG A 38 4.07 0.07 -19.52
C ARG A 38 3.56 -1.38 -19.47
N SER A 39 2.76 -1.74 -20.46
CA SER A 39 2.28 -3.11 -20.64
C SER A 39 3.40 -4.04 -21.15
N PRO A 40 3.38 -5.32 -20.76
CA PRO A 40 4.19 -6.34 -21.43
C PRO A 40 3.82 -6.43 -22.91
N GLY A 41 4.82 -6.67 -23.78
CA GLY A 41 4.61 -6.70 -25.22
C GLY A 41 5.74 -7.39 -25.98
N PHE A 42 5.78 -7.16 -27.28
CA PHE A 42 6.80 -7.71 -28.18
C PHE A 42 7.48 -6.61 -28.98
N GLU A 43 8.81 -6.64 -29.01
CA GLU A 43 9.61 -5.85 -29.94
C GLU A 43 10.56 -6.78 -30.71
N HIS A 44 10.64 -6.63 -32.04
CA HIS A 44 11.51 -7.46 -32.89
C HIS A 44 11.37 -8.98 -32.62
N ASN A 45 10.14 -9.46 -32.42
CA ASN A 45 9.79 -10.85 -32.06
C ASN A 45 10.35 -11.35 -30.71
N LYS A 46 10.82 -10.45 -29.84
CA LYS A 46 11.24 -10.76 -28.48
C LYS A 46 10.21 -10.19 -27.51
N PHE A 47 9.78 -11.01 -26.56
CA PHE A 47 8.96 -10.51 -25.46
C PHE A 47 9.76 -9.54 -24.59
N ILE A 48 9.15 -8.41 -24.26
CA ILE A 48 9.75 -7.35 -23.45
C ILE A 48 8.73 -6.91 -22.43
N TYR A 49 9.18 -6.86 -21.17
CA TYR A 49 8.46 -6.21 -20.09
C TYR A 49 9.42 -5.36 -19.26
N GLY A 50 9.04 -4.10 -19.10
CA GLY A 50 9.67 -3.15 -18.22
C GLY A 50 8.62 -2.10 -17.86
N PRO A 51 8.13 -2.06 -16.61
CA PRO A 51 6.96 -1.24 -16.27
C PRO A 51 7.25 0.26 -16.29
N TYR A 52 8.51 0.67 -16.17
CA TYR A 52 8.87 2.08 -16.07
C TYR A 52 8.87 2.78 -17.43
N VAL A 53 8.68 4.10 -17.38
CA VAL A 53 8.59 4.96 -18.57
C VAL A 53 9.91 5.08 -19.33
N THR A 54 11.06 4.86 -18.69
CA THR A 54 12.37 4.98 -19.32
C THR A 54 13.06 3.62 -19.40
N ASP A 55 13.76 3.39 -20.51
CA ASP A 55 14.46 2.12 -20.74
C ASP A 55 15.62 1.95 -19.76
N ASP A 56 16.30 3.04 -19.39
CA ASP A 56 17.33 3.05 -18.36
C ASP A 56 16.79 2.50 -17.02
N ALA A 57 15.62 2.99 -16.57
CA ALA A 57 15.00 2.52 -15.33
C ALA A 57 14.66 1.03 -15.40
N ASN A 58 14.15 0.57 -16.54
CA ASN A 58 13.86 -0.85 -16.77
C ASN A 58 15.13 -1.70 -16.76
N GLN A 59 16.22 -1.22 -17.36
CA GLN A 59 17.51 -1.93 -17.37
C GLN A 59 18.10 -2.08 -15.97
N TYR A 60 17.98 -1.06 -15.12
CA TYR A 60 18.41 -1.16 -13.71
C TYR A 60 17.50 -2.06 -12.88
N CYS A 61 16.21 -2.11 -13.21
CA CYS A 61 15.23 -2.88 -12.46
C CYS A 61 15.24 -4.38 -12.82
N ASP A 62 15.28 -4.70 -14.11
CA ASP A 62 15.49 -6.06 -14.64
C ASP A 62 16.16 -6.02 -16.02
N PRO A 63 17.43 -6.42 -16.13
CA PRO A 63 18.13 -6.44 -17.41
C PRO A 63 17.55 -7.48 -18.39
N PHE A 64 16.76 -8.45 -17.92
CA PHE A 64 16.19 -9.52 -18.76
C PHE A 64 14.89 -9.12 -19.45
N HIS A 65 14.29 -7.98 -19.06
CA HIS A 65 13.04 -7.46 -19.62
C HIS A 65 11.92 -8.51 -19.64
N SER A 66 11.73 -9.22 -18.52
CA SER A 66 10.78 -10.32 -18.38
C SER A 66 9.78 -10.03 -17.26
N ILE A 67 8.56 -10.57 -17.37
CA ILE A 67 7.62 -10.57 -16.24
C ILE A 67 8.19 -11.42 -15.10
N LEU A 68 8.65 -12.63 -15.42
CA LEU A 68 9.18 -13.56 -14.43
C LEU A 68 10.61 -13.17 -14.06
N ARG A 69 10.96 -13.29 -12.78
CA ARG A 69 12.30 -13.04 -12.24
C ARG A 69 12.93 -14.31 -11.67
N SER A 70 14.26 -14.26 -11.49
CA SER A 70 15.09 -15.22 -10.76
C SER A 70 15.41 -16.58 -11.42
N LYS A 71 14.73 -17.02 -12.49
CA LYS A 71 15.10 -18.26 -13.22
C LYS A 71 15.22 -18.06 -14.73
N HIS A 72 16.45 -18.09 -15.25
CA HIS A 72 16.76 -17.82 -16.66
C HIS A 72 16.02 -18.69 -17.68
N ASP A 73 15.71 -19.93 -17.33
CA ASP A 73 15.06 -20.88 -18.24
C ASP A 73 13.56 -20.56 -18.42
N LEU A 74 12.92 -20.04 -17.39
CA LEU A 74 11.48 -19.73 -17.39
C LEU A 74 11.18 -18.31 -17.89
N MET A 75 12.18 -17.41 -17.91
CA MET A 75 12.03 -16.04 -18.37
C MET A 75 11.77 -15.92 -19.88
N LYS A 76 12.14 -16.93 -20.67
CA LYS A 76 12.15 -16.80 -22.13
C LYS A 76 10.79 -17.09 -22.77
N MET A 77 10.03 -18.06 -22.26
CA MET A 77 8.72 -18.48 -22.79
C MET A 77 7.94 -19.27 -21.73
N PRO A 78 7.36 -18.62 -20.71
CA PRO A 78 6.51 -19.34 -19.76
C PRO A 78 5.23 -19.83 -20.47
N GLU A 79 4.83 -21.08 -20.22
CA GLU A 79 3.50 -21.55 -20.61
C GLU A 79 2.44 -20.61 -20.02
N GLY A 80 1.48 -20.17 -20.83
CA GLY A 80 0.47 -19.20 -20.38
C GLY A 80 0.95 -17.74 -20.27
N GLN A 81 2.01 -17.37 -21.00
CA GLN A 81 2.54 -16.00 -21.01
C GLN A 81 1.51 -14.92 -21.33
N GLU A 82 0.53 -15.22 -22.19
CA GLU A 82 -0.57 -14.30 -22.51
C GLU A 82 -1.42 -14.02 -21.26
N ILE A 83 -1.88 -15.06 -20.57
CA ILE A 83 -2.64 -14.95 -19.32
C ILE A 83 -1.84 -14.19 -18.26
N LEU A 84 -0.54 -14.48 -18.14
CA LEU A 84 0.32 -13.78 -17.20
C LEU A 84 0.44 -12.28 -17.56
N SER A 85 0.54 -11.95 -18.85
CA SER A 85 0.59 -10.57 -19.32
C SER A 85 -0.72 -9.84 -19.05
N ASP A 86 -1.86 -10.51 -19.24
CA ASP A 86 -3.18 -9.96 -18.93
C ASP A 86 -3.35 -9.68 -17.43
N CYS A 87 -2.92 -10.62 -16.57
CA CYS A 87 -2.91 -10.42 -15.11
C CYS A 87 -2.00 -9.25 -14.69
N VAL A 88 -0.80 -9.14 -15.27
CA VAL A 88 0.11 -8.02 -15.00
C VAL A 88 -0.50 -6.70 -15.46
N ASN A 89 -1.09 -6.67 -16.67
CA ASN A 89 -1.77 -5.49 -17.18
C ASN A 89 -2.94 -5.07 -16.29
N TYR A 90 -3.74 -6.03 -15.83
CA TYR A 90 -4.86 -5.78 -14.93
C TYR A 90 -4.38 -5.11 -13.64
N LEU A 91 -3.35 -5.66 -12.98
CA LEU A 91 -2.82 -5.12 -11.73
C LEU A 91 -2.12 -3.76 -11.93
N ASN A 92 -1.33 -3.62 -13.01
CA ASN A 92 -0.62 -2.37 -13.31
C ASN A 92 -1.57 -1.19 -13.57
N ARG A 93 -2.78 -1.47 -14.10
CA ARG A 93 -3.80 -0.45 -14.38
C ARG A 93 -4.59 0.01 -13.15
N GLN A 94 -4.46 -0.67 -12.02
CA GLN A 94 -5.21 -0.31 -10.81
C GLN A 94 -4.72 1.04 -10.30
N LYS A 95 -5.62 2.02 -10.34
CA LYS A 95 -5.41 3.35 -9.77
C LYS A 95 -5.61 3.28 -8.27
N LEU A 96 -4.62 3.76 -7.53
CA LEU A 96 -4.59 3.74 -6.07
C LEU A 96 -4.45 5.15 -5.53
N VAL A 97 -4.96 5.36 -4.33
CA VAL A 97 -4.91 6.65 -3.61
C VAL A 97 -4.40 6.44 -2.20
N ILE A 98 -4.01 7.54 -1.55
CA ILE A 98 -3.76 7.54 -0.12
C ILE A 98 -5.08 7.86 0.60
N HIS A 99 -5.42 7.10 1.63
CA HIS A 99 -6.48 7.45 2.56
C HIS A 99 -6.04 8.64 3.42
N GLU A 100 -6.47 9.85 3.06
CA GLU A 100 -6.01 11.08 3.72
C GLU A 100 -6.37 11.13 5.20
N GLU A 101 -7.60 10.73 5.55
CA GLU A 101 -8.08 10.77 6.95
C GLU A 101 -7.33 9.75 7.83
N VAL A 102 -7.06 8.56 7.29
CA VAL A 102 -6.22 7.55 7.93
C VAL A 102 -4.80 8.06 8.13
N LEU A 103 -4.22 8.68 7.09
CA LEU A 103 -2.88 9.27 7.18
C LEU A 103 -2.82 10.39 8.24
N ASP A 104 -3.81 11.26 8.29
CA ASP A 104 -3.87 12.36 9.27
C ASP A 104 -3.98 11.84 10.70
N PHE A 105 -4.79 10.80 10.92
CA PHE A 105 -4.84 10.09 12.20
C PHE A 105 -3.46 9.53 12.58
N LEU A 106 -2.82 8.82 11.65
CA LEU A 106 -1.53 8.17 11.88
C LEU A 106 -0.42 9.19 12.17
N ILE A 107 -0.38 10.31 11.43
CA ILE A 107 0.58 11.38 11.68
C ILE A 107 0.34 12.02 13.05
N SER A 108 -0.91 12.32 13.40
CA SER A 108 -1.25 12.87 14.72
C SER A 108 -0.79 11.93 15.84
N GLU A 109 -0.96 10.62 15.68
CA GLU A 109 -0.52 9.65 16.68
C GLU A 109 1.01 9.54 16.72
N TRP A 110 1.69 9.54 15.56
CA TRP A 110 3.15 9.54 15.46
C TRP A 110 3.79 10.77 16.13
N GLU A 111 3.22 11.95 15.90
CA GLU A 111 3.70 13.22 16.46
C GLU A 111 3.44 13.35 17.97
N SER A 112 2.41 12.69 18.50
CA SER A 112 2.12 12.66 19.94
C SER A 112 3.26 12.01 20.76
N GLY A 113 4.11 11.21 20.11
CA GLY A 113 5.24 10.51 20.73
C GLY A 113 4.83 9.38 21.68
N ARG A 114 3.55 9.01 21.73
CA ARG A 114 2.99 7.86 22.46
C ARG A 114 1.94 7.16 21.60
N SER A 115 2.07 5.85 21.43
CA SER A 115 1.06 5.03 20.74
C SER A 115 0.94 3.71 21.47
N ASP A 116 -0.27 3.35 21.89
CA ASP A 116 -0.50 2.10 22.62
C ASP A 116 -0.65 0.91 21.67
N THR A 117 -1.08 1.15 20.43
CA THR A 117 -1.43 0.07 19.49
C THR A 117 -0.76 0.22 18.13
N LEU A 118 -0.84 1.38 17.48
CA LEU A 118 -0.41 1.55 16.10
C LEU A 118 1.11 1.45 15.93
N PHE A 119 1.86 2.24 16.71
CA PHE A 119 3.32 2.33 16.61
C PHE A 119 4.04 1.75 17.83
N LYS A 120 3.34 1.58 18.96
CA LYS A 120 3.87 0.99 20.20
C LYS A 120 5.20 1.64 20.60
N GLU A 121 6.21 0.84 20.96
CA GLU A 121 7.55 1.30 21.28
C GLU A 121 8.31 1.89 20.08
N TYR A 122 7.91 1.60 18.84
CA TYR A 122 8.62 2.01 17.62
C TYR A 122 8.37 3.47 17.21
N ILE A 123 7.60 4.24 17.98
CA ILE A 123 7.39 5.66 17.72
C ILE A 123 8.67 6.49 17.92
N LYS A 124 9.62 5.97 18.70
CA LYS A 124 10.94 6.59 18.93
C LYS A 124 12.05 5.58 18.66
N PRO A 125 13.21 6.04 18.13
CA PRO A 125 14.37 5.18 18.00
C PRO A 125 14.97 4.89 19.37
N MET A 126 15.53 3.69 19.53
CA MET A 126 16.38 3.32 20.65
C MET A 126 17.80 3.88 20.48
N PRO A 127 18.48 4.26 21.58
CA PRO A 127 19.89 4.60 21.55
C PRO A 127 20.77 3.45 21.01
N SER A 128 21.78 3.81 20.21
CA SER A 128 22.70 2.85 19.56
C SER A 128 23.46 1.95 20.53
N ASP A 129 23.64 2.39 21.78
CA ASP A 129 24.39 1.68 22.81
C ASP A 129 23.72 0.36 23.25
N ASN A 130 22.45 0.15 22.88
CA ASN A 130 21.73 -1.12 23.15
C ASN A 130 22.07 -2.24 22.15
N GLY A 131 23.06 -2.04 21.27
CA GLY A 131 23.58 -3.07 20.38
C GLY A 131 22.52 -3.62 19.40
N ASN A 132 22.42 -4.95 19.30
CA ASN A 132 21.57 -5.62 18.30
C ASN A 132 20.07 -5.33 18.46
N ASP A 133 19.60 -5.09 19.68
CA ASP A 133 18.18 -4.81 19.92
C ASP A 133 17.80 -3.42 19.40
N ALA A 134 18.67 -2.42 19.57
CA ALA A 134 18.49 -1.10 18.96
C ALA A 134 18.47 -1.18 17.42
N ILE A 135 19.30 -2.02 16.80
CA ILE A 135 19.31 -2.18 15.34
C ILE A 135 17.95 -2.68 14.84
N LYS A 136 17.42 -3.75 15.45
CA LYS A 136 16.12 -4.33 15.06
C LYS A 136 14.98 -3.34 15.31
N HIS A 137 14.98 -2.70 16.47
CA HIS A 137 13.97 -1.70 16.84
C HIS A 137 13.97 -0.51 15.88
N ASN A 138 15.16 0.07 15.65
CA ASN A 138 15.32 1.24 14.79
C ASN A 138 14.97 0.93 13.34
N ALA A 139 15.23 -0.29 12.86
CA ALA A 139 14.80 -0.71 11.52
C ALA A 139 13.26 -0.65 11.36
N ILE A 140 12.49 -1.01 12.39
CA ILE A 140 11.02 -0.91 12.37
C ILE A 140 10.60 0.56 12.46
N HIS A 141 11.18 1.32 13.38
CA HIS A 141 10.93 2.77 13.52
C HIS A 141 11.12 3.51 12.18
N TYR A 142 12.28 3.35 11.55
CA TYR A 142 12.59 4.02 10.27
C TYR A 142 11.73 3.51 9.13
N ARG A 143 11.28 2.26 9.15
CA ARG A 143 10.30 1.76 8.18
C ARG A 143 8.96 2.47 8.31
N TYR A 144 8.43 2.60 9.53
CA TYR A 144 7.18 3.34 9.76
C TYR A 144 7.32 4.80 9.35
N GLN A 145 8.41 5.46 9.76
CA GLN A 145 8.70 6.82 9.35
C GLN A 145 8.74 6.96 7.82
N SER A 146 9.41 6.03 7.13
CA SER A 146 9.52 6.05 5.67
C SER A 146 8.17 5.86 4.98
N ILE A 147 7.32 4.96 5.50
CA ILE A 147 5.96 4.75 4.98
C ILE A 147 5.10 6.01 5.14
N LEU A 148 5.09 6.63 6.34
CA LEU A 148 4.33 7.85 6.60
C LEU A 148 4.82 9.04 5.75
N SER A 149 6.14 9.17 5.64
CA SER A 149 6.81 10.18 4.81
C SER A 149 6.44 10.02 3.33
N LEU A 150 6.51 8.78 2.82
CA LEU A 150 6.16 8.47 1.44
C LEU A 150 4.67 8.70 1.17
N ALA A 151 3.78 8.21 2.05
CA ALA A 151 2.33 8.44 1.92
C ALA A 151 2.01 9.96 1.92
N SER A 152 2.68 10.75 2.75
CA SER A 152 2.54 12.20 2.78
C SER A 152 2.92 12.87 1.46
N ASN A 153 3.92 12.34 0.74
CA ASN A 153 4.32 12.87 -0.56
C ASN A 153 3.29 12.51 -1.66
N PHE A 154 2.60 11.39 -1.52
CA PHE A 154 1.64 10.90 -2.53
C PHE A 154 0.20 11.34 -2.27
N ARG A 155 -0.14 11.86 -1.07
CA ARG A 155 -1.53 12.17 -0.68
C ARG A 155 -2.26 13.17 -1.57
N LYS A 156 -1.55 14.11 -2.20
CA LYS A 156 -2.15 15.14 -3.08
C LYS A 156 -2.24 14.72 -4.54
N LEU A 157 -1.72 13.55 -4.89
CA LEU A 157 -1.84 13.02 -6.24
C LEU A 157 -3.26 12.48 -6.44
N PRO A 158 -3.85 12.66 -7.63
CA PRO A 158 -5.18 12.12 -7.91
C PRO A 158 -5.21 10.59 -7.82
N TYR A 159 -4.11 9.94 -8.22
CA TYR A 159 -3.88 8.51 -8.07
C TYR A 159 -2.41 8.18 -8.37
N PHE A 160 -1.98 6.98 -7.99
CA PHE A 160 -0.72 6.37 -8.34
C PHE A 160 -0.92 4.89 -8.70
N TYR A 161 0.14 4.24 -9.18
CA TYR A 161 0.14 2.85 -9.62
C TYR A 161 1.28 2.08 -8.96
N LEU A 162 1.06 0.79 -8.72
CA LEU A 162 2.05 -0.12 -8.18
C LEU A 162 2.35 -1.20 -9.23
N PRO A 163 3.43 -1.05 -10.02
CA PRO A 163 3.75 -2.04 -11.03
C PRO A 163 4.10 -3.38 -10.39
N VAL A 164 3.84 -4.48 -11.08
CA VAL A 164 4.09 -5.84 -10.58
C VAL A 164 5.07 -6.65 -11.44
N PHE A 165 5.69 -7.65 -10.83
CA PHE A 165 6.48 -8.69 -11.51
C PHE A 165 6.12 -10.07 -10.97
N GLY A 166 6.46 -11.12 -11.71
CA GLY A 166 6.28 -12.51 -11.28
C GLY A 166 7.57 -13.11 -10.70
N ASP A 167 7.47 -13.95 -9.67
CA ASP A 167 8.55 -14.87 -9.31
C ASP A 167 8.59 -16.08 -10.25
N PHE A 168 9.58 -16.96 -10.11
CA PHE A 168 9.70 -18.17 -10.94
C PHE A 168 8.53 -19.17 -10.83
N ARG A 169 7.58 -18.96 -9.91
CA ARG A 169 6.38 -19.77 -9.71
C ARG A 169 5.13 -19.09 -10.27
N GLY A 170 5.27 -17.91 -10.86
CA GLY A 170 4.18 -17.09 -11.39
C GLY A 170 3.44 -16.26 -10.35
N ARG A 171 3.93 -16.16 -9.10
CA ARG A 171 3.32 -15.29 -8.08
C ARG A 171 3.68 -13.84 -8.37
N LEU A 172 2.68 -12.97 -8.39
CA LEU A 172 2.86 -11.55 -8.67
C LEU A 172 3.17 -10.75 -7.40
N TYR A 173 4.15 -9.86 -7.50
CA TYR A 173 4.65 -9.00 -6.44
C TYR A 173 4.75 -7.56 -6.90
N THR A 174 4.46 -6.61 -6.02
CA THR A 174 4.71 -5.19 -6.31
C THR A 174 6.21 -4.90 -6.35
N PHE A 175 6.60 -4.00 -7.25
CA PHE A 175 7.95 -3.42 -7.24
C PHE A 175 8.21 -2.57 -6.01
N CYS A 176 7.21 -1.79 -5.61
CA CYS A 176 7.33 -0.90 -4.47
C CYS A 176 7.30 -1.71 -3.17
N SER A 177 8.23 -1.43 -2.26
CA SER A 177 8.41 -2.19 -1.02
C SER A 177 7.81 -1.51 0.21
N LEU A 178 7.83 -0.18 0.27
CA LEU A 178 7.32 0.60 1.40
C LEU A 178 5.81 0.77 1.35
N LEU A 179 5.30 1.42 0.30
CA LEU A 179 3.87 1.65 0.08
C LEU A 179 3.34 0.61 -0.92
N SER A 180 2.89 -0.53 -0.39
CA SER A 180 2.35 -1.65 -1.15
C SER A 180 1.10 -2.25 -0.50
N TYR A 181 0.12 -2.68 -1.33
CA TYR A 181 -1.04 -3.45 -0.87
C TYR A 181 -0.68 -4.88 -0.42
N GLN A 182 0.55 -5.34 -0.69
CA GLN A 182 1.11 -6.60 -0.15
C GLN A 182 1.96 -6.37 1.11
N GLY A 183 2.03 -5.12 1.58
CA GLY A 183 2.79 -4.76 2.77
C GLY A 183 2.10 -5.15 4.08
N GLN A 184 2.68 -4.67 5.18
CA GLN A 184 2.11 -4.79 6.53
C GLN A 184 0.87 -3.90 6.71
N ASP A 185 0.13 -4.10 7.80
CA ASP A 185 -1.09 -3.35 8.17
C ASP A 185 -1.03 -1.86 7.85
N LEU A 186 0.02 -1.18 8.36
CA LEU A 186 0.25 0.25 8.13
C LEU A 186 0.23 0.64 6.64
N SER A 187 0.91 -0.12 5.80
CA SER A 187 0.97 0.18 4.37
C SER A 187 -0.36 -0.11 3.68
N ARG A 188 -1.03 -1.20 4.05
CA ARG A 188 -2.29 -1.61 3.42
C ARG A 188 -3.42 -0.64 3.76
N GLY A 189 -3.58 -0.28 5.03
CA GLY A 189 -4.66 0.63 5.45
C GLY A 189 -4.47 2.09 5.01
N LEU A 190 -3.26 2.47 4.59
CA LEU A 190 -3.00 3.76 3.96
C LEU A 190 -3.41 3.81 2.48
N ILE A 191 -3.55 2.67 1.81
CA ILE A 191 -3.80 2.59 0.36
C ILE A 191 -5.28 2.29 0.12
N GLY A 192 -5.90 3.14 -0.70
CA GLY A 192 -7.25 2.95 -1.21
C GLY A 192 -7.29 2.68 -2.69
N PHE A 193 -8.41 2.15 -3.16
CA PHE A 193 -8.73 2.18 -4.58
C PHE A 193 -9.17 3.59 -4.97
N TYR A 194 -8.68 4.08 -6.10
CA TYR A 194 -9.23 5.30 -6.69
C TYR A 194 -10.69 5.06 -7.01
N ASN A 195 -11.56 5.93 -6.48
CA ASN A 195 -12.99 5.69 -6.46
C ASN A 195 -13.59 5.88 -7.86
N GLU A 196 -13.57 4.83 -8.68
CA GLU A 196 -14.36 4.73 -9.91
C GLU A 196 -15.80 4.28 -9.56
N SER A 197 -16.51 5.10 -8.78
CA SER A 197 -17.98 5.19 -8.76
C SER A 197 -18.79 3.89 -8.61
N GLU A 198 -18.50 3.02 -7.65
CA GLU A 198 -19.41 1.90 -7.31
C GLU A 198 -20.17 2.19 -6.01
N GLU A 199 -21.47 2.47 -6.13
CA GLU A 199 -22.35 2.56 -4.96
C GLU A 199 -22.46 1.20 -4.25
N ILE A 200 -22.31 1.20 -2.93
CA ILE A 200 -22.42 0.00 -2.12
C ILE A 200 -23.89 -0.45 -2.08
N ASN A 201 -24.19 -1.57 -2.73
CA ASN A 201 -25.49 -2.23 -2.61
C ASN A 201 -25.57 -3.07 -1.31
N SER A 202 -26.70 -3.71 -1.05
CA SER A 202 -26.89 -4.53 0.16
C SER A 202 -25.89 -5.69 0.30
N GLU A 203 -25.49 -6.30 -0.81
CA GLU A 203 -24.48 -7.37 -0.80
C GLU A 203 -23.07 -6.81 -0.56
N GLY A 204 -22.74 -5.68 -1.18
CA GLY A 204 -21.51 -4.93 -0.93
C GLY A 204 -21.39 -4.54 0.54
N LEU A 205 -22.49 -4.13 1.18
CA LEU A 205 -22.50 -3.82 2.61
C LEU A 205 -22.19 -5.06 3.47
N CYS A 206 -22.69 -6.23 3.10
CA CYS A 206 -22.30 -7.49 3.75
C CYS A 206 -20.79 -7.75 3.64
N TYR A 207 -20.16 -7.42 2.51
CA TYR A 207 -18.70 -7.52 2.35
C TYR A 207 -17.93 -6.47 3.16
N VAL A 208 -18.47 -5.27 3.35
CA VAL A 208 -17.91 -4.29 4.29
C VAL A 208 -17.96 -4.82 5.72
N TYR A 209 -19.06 -5.46 6.12
CA TYR A 209 -19.17 -6.13 7.42
C TYR A 209 -18.19 -7.30 7.56
N HIS A 210 -17.98 -8.08 6.50
CA HIS A 210 -16.92 -9.09 6.49
C HIS A 210 -15.55 -8.48 6.75
N TYR A 211 -15.24 -7.39 6.05
CA TYR A 211 -13.97 -6.69 6.21
C TYR A 211 -13.79 -6.21 7.64
N MET A 212 -14.81 -5.55 8.22
CA MET A 212 -14.81 -5.11 9.62
C MET A 212 -14.61 -6.26 10.62
N ALA A 213 -15.32 -7.38 10.46
CA ALA A 213 -15.15 -8.54 11.31
C ALA A 213 -13.73 -9.12 11.21
N ASN A 214 -13.19 -9.24 9.99
CA ASN A 214 -11.85 -9.78 9.75
C ASN A 214 -10.76 -8.89 10.36
N THR A 215 -10.80 -7.56 10.12
CA THR A 215 -9.78 -6.63 10.63
C THR A 215 -9.86 -6.46 12.14
N PHE A 216 -11.03 -6.69 12.74
CA PHE A 216 -11.17 -6.78 14.20
C PHE A 216 -10.64 -8.09 14.80
N GLY A 217 -10.40 -9.13 13.99
CA GLY A 217 -9.86 -10.42 14.44
C GLY A 217 -10.86 -11.59 14.49
N ASN A 218 -12.06 -11.41 13.92
CA ASN A 218 -13.11 -12.43 13.83
C ASN A 218 -13.10 -13.15 12.46
N ASP A 219 -11.91 -13.42 11.91
CA ASP A 219 -11.70 -13.98 10.57
C ASP A 219 -12.26 -15.41 10.39
N LYS A 220 -12.39 -16.15 11.50
CA LYS A 220 -12.86 -17.55 11.52
C LYS A 220 -14.37 -17.71 11.68
N LEU A 221 -15.13 -16.62 11.85
CA LEU A 221 -16.59 -16.68 11.93
C LEU A 221 -17.20 -17.11 10.57
N SER A 222 -18.40 -17.69 10.61
CA SER A 222 -19.21 -17.91 9.41
C SER A 222 -19.68 -16.57 8.81
N HIS A 223 -20.18 -16.60 7.56
CA HIS A 223 -20.75 -15.43 6.88
C HIS A 223 -21.75 -14.67 7.78
N ASP A 224 -22.82 -15.35 8.21
CA ASP A 224 -23.88 -14.75 9.03
C ASP A 224 -23.35 -14.20 10.35
N ASN A 225 -22.38 -14.87 10.97
CA ASN A 225 -21.80 -14.45 12.24
C ASN A 225 -20.89 -13.22 12.08
N LYS A 226 -20.18 -13.08 10.95
CA LYS A 226 -19.41 -11.86 10.63
C LYS A 226 -20.32 -10.66 10.45
N VAL A 227 -21.37 -10.83 9.64
CA VAL A 227 -22.39 -9.81 9.41
C VAL A 227 -23.04 -9.39 10.73
N SER A 228 -23.54 -10.35 11.51
CA SER A 228 -24.19 -10.08 12.79
C SER A 228 -23.27 -9.39 13.80
N PHE A 229 -22.00 -9.79 13.86
CA PHE A 229 -21.00 -9.13 14.71
C PHE A 229 -20.84 -7.66 14.34
N SER A 230 -20.60 -7.37 13.06
CA SER A 230 -20.38 -6.01 12.58
C SER A 230 -21.62 -5.13 12.72
N GLU A 231 -22.80 -5.65 12.40
CA GLU A 231 -24.08 -4.95 12.62
C GLU A 231 -24.29 -4.61 14.09
N SER A 232 -23.89 -5.48 15.01
CA SER A 232 -24.05 -5.27 16.45
C SER A 232 -23.21 -4.10 17.00
N ILE A 233 -22.09 -3.76 16.34
CA ILE A 233 -21.14 -2.75 16.83
C ILE A 233 -21.08 -1.48 15.97
N ILE A 234 -21.42 -1.52 14.69
CA ILE A 234 -21.14 -0.44 13.73
C ILE A 234 -21.76 0.91 14.16
N LYS A 235 -22.97 0.89 14.72
CA LYS A 235 -23.64 2.11 15.17
C LYS A 235 -22.90 2.78 16.33
N GLU A 236 -22.48 2.02 17.34
CA GLU A 236 -21.70 2.56 18.47
C GLU A 236 -20.29 2.97 18.01
N CYS A 237 -19.68 2.19 17.11
CA CYS A 237 -18.40 2.56 16.51
C CYS A 237 -18.45 3.92 15.83
N LEU A 238 -19.43 4.17 14.96
CA LEU A 238 -19.55 5.44 14.22
C LEU A 238 -19.83 6.61 15.18
N ASP A 239 -20.78 6.44 16.10
CA ASP A 239 -21.14 7.48 17.07
C ASP A 239 -19.95 7.91 17.94
N LEU A 240 -19.15 6.94 18.42
CA LEU A 240 -17.96 7.23 19.20
C LEU A 240 -16.82 7.80 18.35
N TYR A 241 -16.65 7.36 17.10
CA TYR A 241 -15.61 7.89 16.22
C TYR A 241 -15.78 9.41 16.00
N GLU A 242 -17.03 9.86 15.83
CA GLU A 242 -17.37 11.27 15.63
C GLU A 242 -17.36 12.09 16.93
N ASN A 243 -17.85 11.52 18.04
CA ASN A 243 -18.13 12.29 19.26
C ASN A 243 -17.13 12.09 20.42
N ASP A 244 -16.42 10.95 20.47
CA ASP A 244 -15.49 10.60 21.56
C ASP A 244 -14.37 9.68 21.05
N LYS A 245 -13.44 10.29 20.30
CA LYS A 245 -12.35 9.58 19.62
C LYS A 245 -11.44 8.81 20.57
N GLU A 246 -11.24 9.28 21.80
CA GLU A 246 -10.42 8.57 22.79
C GLU A 246 -11.12 7.29 23.27
N LYS A 247 -12.41 7.36 23.60
CA LYS A 247 -13.19 6.17 23.96
C LYS A 247 -13.30 5.20 22.79
N TRP A 248 -13.51 5.70 21.57
CA TRP A 248 -13.52 4.88 20.35
C TRP A 248 -12.22 4.08 20.20
N LYS A 249 -11.06 4.76 20.33
CA LYS A 249 -9.74 4.10 20.25
C LYS A 249 -9.61 2.97 21.26
N ASN A 250 -9.96 3.24 22.51
CA ASN A 250 -9.81 2.27 23.60
C ASN A 250 -10.74 1.06 23.48
N LEU A 251 -11.96 1.26 22.97
CA LEU A 251 -12.93 0.17 22.81
C LEU A 251 -12.67 -0.67 21.56
N TRP A 252 -12.26 -0.03 20.46
CA TRP A 252 -12.23 -0.65 19.14
C TRP A 252 -10.81 -0.74 18.56
N LEU A 253 -10.18 0.39 18.25
CA LEU A 253 -8.89 0.42 17.56
C LEU A 253 -7.81 -0.39 18.28
N ASN A 254 -7.69 -0.19 19.60
CA ASN A 254 -6.63 -0.82 20.41
C ASN A 254 -6.80 -2.34 20.55
N LYS A 255 -7.97 -2.87 20.18
CA LYS A 255 -8.30 -4.31 20.26
C LYS A 255 -8.36 -4.98 18.89
N ALA A 256 -8.35 -4.19 17.81
CA ALA A 256 -8.39 -4.73 16.46
C ALA A 256 -7.12 -5.54 16.16
N ALA A 257 -7.28 -6.64 15.41
CA ALA A 257 -6.15 -7.47 15.00
C ALA A 257 -5.27 -6.77 13.95
N GLU A 258 -5.89 -6.01 13.05
CA GLU A 258 -5.26 -5.21 11.99
C GLU A 258 -5.77 -3.76 12.14
N PRO A 259 -5.22 -2.98 13.08
CA PRO A 259 -5.80 -1.72 13.54
C PRO A 259 -5.83 -0.63 12.45
N VAL A 260 -4.84 -0.54 11.56
CA VAL A 260 -4.84 0.47 10.50
C VAL A 260 -5.87 0.13 9.42
N LEU A 261 -5.99 -1.14 9.05
CA LEU A 261 -7.06 -1.61 8.17
C LEU A 261 -8.45 -1.47 8.80
N PHE A 262 -8.59 -1.65 10.10
CA PHE A 262 -9.84 -1.39 10.81
C PHE A 262 -10.17 0.11 10.82
N LEU A 263 -9.17 0.98 11.04
CA LEU A 263 -9.33 2.43 10.97
C LEU A 263 -9.78 2.88 9.58
N SER A 264 -9.33 2.23 8.50
CA SER A 264 -9.67 2.62 7.13
C SER A 264 -11.14 2.43 6.73
N LEU A 265 -11.98 1.94 7.64
CA LEU A 265 -13.44 1.88 7.50
C LEU A 265 -14.15 3.20 7.83
N PHE A 266 -13.47 4.10 8.54
CA PHE A 266 -14.01 5.30 9.15
C PHE A 266 -13.32 6.54 8.59
#